data_AF-A0A2E5S3M8-F1
#
_entry.id   AF-A0A2E5S3M8-F1
#
_cell.length_a   1.000
_cell.length_b   1.000
_cell.length_c   1.000
_cell.angle_alpha   90.00
_cell.angle_beta   90.00
_cell.angle_gamma   90.00
#
_symmetry.space_group_name_H-M   'P 1'
#
loop_
_entity.id
_entity.type
_entity.pdbx_description
1 polymer ?
#
loop_
_entity_poly.entity_id
_entity_poly.type
_entity_poly.pdbx_seq_one_letter_code
_entity_poly.pdbx_strand_id
1 'polypeptide(L)'
;MNPAVKRKTESDLIEELWEAYSDQNFDSMMDIQSREESLDIDCMELMNLARLELGKPLQNLSKAGLFNDLLSAMKHYHDRAYEKAAMDFSRWLLHKGYYSELALDRFTFACSHSKRFDLIYTVCSKLMKTGHRQPAILGGFLLGAHESGRHDQVVQGFESFGSQIKKTSVLHRVALSYIHLNRNGDAEKMLLSLYESISGKPYRQNLGEYRKNYNAKLPGLQKKEKSGKLATEEKMDLGMAHLFNGDYTKAIQIFQSLIAVASSGSRASA
;
A
#
# COMPACT_ATOMS: atom_id res chain seq x y z
N MET A 1 38.00 -14.08 36.58
CA MET A 1 36.56 -14.36 36.47
C MET A 1 36.10 -13.83 35.13
N ASN A 2 35.88 -14.71 34.16
CA ASN A 2 35.36 -14.34 32.84
C ASN A 2 33.87 -14.00 33.02
N PRO A 3 33.37 -12.88 32.48
CA PRO A 3 31.93 -12.64 32.47
C PRO A 3 31.31 -13.78 31.66
N ALA A 4 30.36 -14.48 32.27
CA ALA A 4 29.60 -15.51 31.60
C ALA A 4 28.95 -14.88 30.36
N VAL A 5 29.54 -15.13 29.19
CA VAL A 5 28.89 -14.97 27.91
C VAL A 5 27.67 -15.87 28.00
N LYS A 6 26.49 -15.28 28.28
CA LYS A 6 25.23 -16.00 28.17
C LYS A 6 25.21 -16.57 26.76
N ARG A 7 25.34 -17.88 26.62
CA ARG A 7 25.11 -18.55 25.34
C ARG A 7 23.69 -18.19 24.94
N LYS A 8 23.54 -17.49 23.82
CA LYS A 8 22.23 -17.23 23.21
C LYS A 8 21.56 -18.59 23.00
N THR A 9 20.29 -18.70 23.35
CA THR A 9 19.50 -19.88 23.00
C THR A 9 19.14 -19.82 21.50
N GLU A 10 18.80 -20.96 20.90
CA GLU A 10 18.37 -21.02 19.49
C GLU A 10 17.15 -20.09 19.24
N SER A 11 16.25 -19.99 20.21
CA SER A 11 15.11 -19.05 20.18
C SER A 11 15.54 -17.59 20.11
N ASP A 12 16.59 -17.20 20.86
CA ASP A 12 17.09 -15.81 20.88
C ASP A 12 17.69 -15.43 19.51
N LEU A 13 18.35 -16.36 18.83
CA LEU A 13 18.93 -16.12 17.52
C LEU A 13 17.85 -16.01 16.44
N ILE A 14 16.82 -16.85 16.47
CA ILE A 14 15.68 -16.74 15.54
C ILE A 14 14.99 -15.38 15.69
N GLU A 15 14.77 -14.91 16.91
CA GLU A 15 14.17 -13.60 17.19
C GLU A 15 15.04 -12.45 16.65
N GLU A 16 16.34 -12.47 16.96
CA GLU A 16 17.29 -11.46 16.46
C GLU A 16 17.36 -11.43 14.92
N LEU A 17 17.38 -12.59 14.28
CA LEU A 17 17.40 -12.69 12.83
C LEU A 17 16.08 -12.24 12.21
N TRP A 18 14.95 -12.54 12.85
CA TRP A 18 13.64 -12.07 12.39
C TRP A 18 13.50 -10.55 12.53
N GLU A 19 13.97 -9.97 13.63
CA GLU A 19 14.01 -8.52 13.82
C GLU A 19 14.89 -7.87 12.75
N ALA A 20 16.11 -8.37 12.55
CA ALA A 20 17.02 -7.86 11.52
C ALA A 20 16.41 -7.95 10.10
N TYR A 21 15.72 -9.06 9.79
CA TYR A 21 15.01 -9.22 8.52
C TYR A 21 13.85 -8.22 8.38
N SER A 22 13.08 -8.03 9.45
CA SER A 22 11.93 -7.12 9.48
C SER A 22 12.36 -5.65 9.31
N ASP A 23 13.50 -5.28 9.88
CA ASP A 23 14.13 -3.97 9.77
C ASP A 23 14.94 -3.81 8.48
N GLN A 24 14.95 -4.82 7.60
CA GLN A 24 15.69 -4.84 6.33
C GLN A 24 17.21 -4.69 6.50
N ASN A 25 17.76 -5.08 7.65
CA ASN A 25 19.19 -5.05 7.95
C ASN A 25 19.88 -6.34 7.48
N PHE A 26 19.83 -6.60 6.17
CA PHE A 26 20.31 -7.85 5.58
C PHE A 26 21.84 -8.01 5.70
N ASP A 27 22.60 -6.91 5.71
CA ASP A 27 24.06 -6.96 5.89
C ASP A 27 24.43 -7.47 7.29
N SER A 28 23.74 -7.01 8.34
CA SER A 28 23.95 -7.52 9.70
C SER A 28 23.64 -9.01 9.80
N MET A 29 22.65 -9.52 9.06
CA MET A 29 22.36 -10.95 9.01
C MET A 29 23.52 -11.75 8.38
N MET A 30 24.16 -11.22 7.33
CA MET A 30 25.33 -11.85 6.71
C MET A 30 26.54 -11.85 7.66
N ASP A 31 26.72 -10.79 8.44
CA ASP A 31 27.75 -10.72 9.47
C ASP A 31 27.51 -11.77 10.56
N ILE A 32 26.27 -11.96 11.01
CA ILE A 32 25.91 -13.01 11.98
C ILE A 32 26.22 -14.39 11.39
N GLN A 33 25.83 -14.66 10.15
CA GLN A 33 26.13 -15.93 9.48
C GLN A 33 27.63 -16.24 9.44
N SER A 34 28.49 -15.22 9.28
CA SER A 34 29.95 -15.41 9.23
C SER A 34 30.58 -15.75 10.59
N ARG A 35 29.89 -15.44 11.69
CA ARG A 35 30.38 -15.61 13.06
C ARG A 35 29.89 -16.91 13.70
N GLU A 36 28.74 -17.41 13.25
CA GLU A 36 28.15 -18.66 13.75
C GLU A 36 28.78 -19.87 13.07
N GLU A 37 29.23 -20.86 13.86
CA GLU A 37 29.84 -22.09 13.34
C GLU A 37 28.82 -23.00 12.64
N SER A 38 27.57 -22.97 13.12
CA SER A 38 26.44 -23.71 12.56
C SER A 38 25.14 -23.00 12.83
N LEU A 39 24.27 -22.93 11.82
CA LEU A 39 22.91 -22.43 11.95
C LEU A 39 21.93 -23.60 11.87
N ASP A 40 20.88 -23.56 12.70
CA ASP A 40 19.75 -24.47 12.57
C ASP A 40 18.94 -24.19 11.29
N ILE A 41 17.93 -25.03 11.05
CA ILE A 41 17.10 -24.96 9.85
C ILE A 41 16.34 -23.61 9.75
N ASP A 42 15.81 -23.10 10.86
CA ASP A 42 14.98 -21.89 10.88
C ASP A 42 15.84 -20.64 10.66
N CYS A 43 16.99 -20.57 11.31
CA CYS A 43 18.01 -19.55 11.11
C CYS A 43 18.53 -19.57 9.66
N MET A 44 18.77 -20.74 9.09
CA MET A 44 19.17 -20.87 7.68
C MET A 44 18.08 -20.39 6.72
N GLU A 45 16.81 -20.63 7.03
CA GLU A 45 15.69 -20.09 6.23
C GLU A 45 15.63 -18.57 6.29
N LEU A 46 15.80 -17.96 7.48
CA LEU A 46 15.92 -16.50 7.63
C LEU A 46 17.10 -15.92 6.86
N MET A 47 18.26 -16.59 6.91
CA MET A 47 19.43 -16.22 6.09
C MET A 47 19.10 -16.25 4.60
N ASN A 48 18.40 -17.28 4.15
CA ASN A 48 18.00 -17.40 2.75
C ASN A 48 17.00 -16.31 2.33
N LEU A 49 16.13 -15.84 3.22
CA LEU A 49 15.27 -14.68 2.94
C LEU A 49 16.11 -13.42 2.67
N ALA A 50 17.08 -13.12 3.53
CA ALA A 50 17.99 -11.99 3.34
C ALA A 50 18.81 -12.12 2.04
N ARG A 51 19.24 -13.34 1.71
CA ARG A 51 19.98 -13.62 0.46
C ARG A 51 19.13 -13.36 -0.79
N LEU A 52 17.83 -13.69 -0.77
CA LEU A 52 16.93 -13.36 -1.87
C LEU A 52 16.84 -11.84 -2.10
N GLU A 53 16.65 -11.08 -1.02
CA GLU A 53 16.58 -9.61 -1.09
C GLU A 53 17.91 -9.00 -1.59
N LEU A 54 19.05 -9.61 -1.25
CA LEU A 54 20.38 -9.21 -1.72
C LEU A 54 20.75 -9.77 -3.11
N GLY A 55 19.89 -10.57 -3.75
CA GLY A 55 20.20 -11.23 -5.03
C GLY A 55 21.33 -12.28 -4.96
N LYS A 56 21.60 -12.82 -3.77
CA LYS A 56 22.61 -13.85 -3.51
C LYS A 56 22.02 -15.27 -3.69
N PRO A 57 22.83 -16.28 -4.05
CA PRO A 57 22.36 -17.66 -4.21
C PRO A 57 21.95 -18.26 -2.87
N LEU A 58 20.85 -19.03 -2.87
CA LEU A 58 20.34 -19.74 -1.69
C LEU A 58 21.29 -20.88 -1.26
N GLN A 59 21.24 -21.25 0.03
CA GLN A 59 22.09 -22.27 0.64
C GLN A 59 21.28 -23.23 1.53
N ASN A 60 21.67 -24.50 1.58
CA ASN A 60 21.14 -25.50 2.52
C ASN A 60 19.61 -25.50 2.65
N LEU A 61 18.92 -25.59 1.52
CA LEU A 61 17.45 -25.54 1.47
C LEU A 61 16.83 -26.73 2.21
N SER A 62 15.93 -26.43 3.14
CA SER A 62 15.07 -27.39 3.82
C SER A 62 13.60 -27.10 3.49
N LYS A 63 12.74 -28.10 3.68
CA LYS A 63 11.28 -27.95 3.61
C LYS A 63 10.60 -28.06 4.99
N ALA A 64 11.40 -28.24 6.03
CA ALA A 64 10.91 -28.58 7.36
C ALA A 64 10.91 -27.40 8.34
N GLY A 65 11.56 -26.28 8.00
CA GLY A 65 11.65 -25.15 8.90
C GLY A 65 10.38 -24.32 8.96
N LEU A 66 10.34 -23.51 10.01
CA LEU A 66 9.25 -22.64 10.38
C LEU A 66 8.94 -21.60 9.30
N PHE A 67 9.97 -21.10 8.61
CA PHE A 67 9.92 -20.02 7.62
C PHE A 67 9.86 -20.50 6.17
N ASN A 68 9.85 -21.81 5.93
CA ASN A 68 9.83 -22.42 4.60
C ASN A 68 8.71 -21.88 3.68
N ASP A 69 7.51 -21.65 4.24
CA ASP A 69 6.39 -21.07 3.49
C ASP A 69 6.68 -19.63 3.05
N LEU A 70 7.28 -18.82 3.94
CA LEU A 70 7.71 -17.45 3.61
C LEU A 70 8.85 -17.44 2.60
N LEU A 71 9.83 -18.34 2.76
CA LEU A 71 10.95 -18.48 1.84
C LEU A 71 10.47 -18.87 0.44
N SER A 72 9.50 -19.78 0.36
CA SER A 72 8.86 -20.16 -0.89
C SER A 72 8.11 -18.99 -1.53
N ALA A 73 7.36 -18.22 -0.73
CA ALA A 73 6.65 -17.02 -1.19
C ALA A 73 7.62 -15.96 -1.74
N MET A 74 8.70 -15.69 -1.02
CA MET A 74 9.76 -14.75 -1.43
C MET A 74 10.46 -15.23 -2.70
N LYS A 75 10.78 -16.51 -2.81
CA LYS A 75 11.37 -17.06 -4.03
C LYS A 75 10.46 -16.83 -5.24
N HIS A 76 9.17 -17.17 -5.12
CA HIS A 76 8.20 -16.89 -6.18
C HIS A 76 8.09 -15.40 -6.51
N TYR A 77 8.21 -14.51 -5.51
CA TYR A 77 8.23 -13.07 -5.71
C TYR A 77 9.42 -12.62 -6.57
N HIS A 78 10.64 -13.05 -6.23
CA HIS A 78 11.85 -12.71 -6.98
C HIS A 78 11.89 -13.35 -8.37
N ASP A 79 11.29 -14.54 -8.52
CA ASP A 79 11.09 -15.21 -9.82
C ASP A 79 9.96 -14.55 -10.67
N ARG A 80 9.33 -13.48 -10.17
CA ARG A 80 8.19 -12.77 -10.79
C ARG A 80 6.95 -13.65 -11.01
N ALA A 81 6.85 -14.77 -10.31
CA ALA A 81 5.67 -15.63 -10.27
C ALA A 81 4.62 -15.08 -9.28
N TYR A 82 4.16 -13.85 -9.52
CA TYR A 82 3.42 -13.05 -8.54
C TYR A 82 2.12 -13.69 -8.05
N GLU A 83 1.41 -14.45 -8.88
CA GLU A 83 0.19 -15.14 -8.42
C GLU A 83 0.51 -16.23 -7.39
N LYS A 84 1.56 -17.02 -7.63
CA LYS A 84 2.03 -18.05 -6.66
C LYS A 84 2.55 -17.38 -5.39
N ALA A 85 3.35 -16.33 -5.54
CA ALA A 85 3.85 -15.55 -4.41
C ALA A 85 2.69 -15.01 -3.55
N ALA A 86 1.68 -14.41 -4.16
CA ALA A 86 0.49 -13.90 -3.46
C ALA A 86 -0.23 -15.00 -2.67
N MET A 87 -0.43 -16.18 -3.28
CA MET A 87 -1.05 -17.32 -2.59
C MET A 87 -0.22 -17.77 -1.38
N ASP A 88 1.08 -17.94 -1.55
CA ASP A 88 1.95 -18.44 -0.47
C ASP A 88 2.12 -17.42 0.67
N PHE A 89 2.31 -16.13 0.34
CA PHE A 89 2.28 -15.05 1.32
C PHE A 89 0.97 -14.99 2.10
N SER A 90 -0.17 -15.20 1.42
CA SER A 90 -1.47 -15.18 2.10
C SER A 90 -1.56 -16.27 3.17
N ARG A 91 -1.02 -17.47 2.89
CA ARG A 91 -0.97 -18.55 3.88
C ARG A 91 -0.07 -18.19 5.06
N TRP A 92 1.11 -17.62 4.78
CA TRP A 92 2.02 -17.13 5.82
C TRP A 92 1.31 -16.12 6.74
N LEU A 93 0.82 -15.02 6.18
CA LEU A 93 0.26 -13.89 6.93
C LEU A 93 -1.05 -14.23 7.67
N LEU A 94 -1.79 -15.26 7.23
CA LEU A 94 -3.03 -15.68 7.88
C LEU A 94 -2.81 -16.70 9.02
N HIS A 95 -1.75 -17.52 8.94
CA HIS A 95 -1.60 -18.70 9.78
C HIS A 95 -0.35 -18.69 10.66
N LYS A 96 0.60 -17.80 10.41
CA LYS A 96 1.87 -17.74 11.13
C LYS A 96 1.88 -16.48 12.00
N GLY A 97 2.39 -16.61 13.23
CA GLY A 97 2.46 -15.52 14.21
C GLY A 97 3.52 -14.45 13.90
N TYR A 98 4.26 -14.60 12.80
CA TYR A 98 5.34 -13.72 12.39
C TYR A 98 4.87 -12.75 11.31
N TYR A 99 4.80 -11.48 11.67
CA TYR A 99 4.41 -10.37 10.81
C TYR A 99 5.57 -9.39 10.62
N SER A 100 5.80 -8.95 9.39
CA SER A 100 6.68 -7.82 9.08
C SER A 100 6.05 -6.94 8.00
N GLU A 101 6.32 -5.63 8.05
CA GLU A 101 5.86 -4.70 7.01
C GLU A 101 6.47 -5.06 5.66
N LEU A 102 7.72 -5.53 5.63
CA LEU A 102 8.38 -6.03 4.42
C LEU A 102 7.57 -7.16 3.76
N ALA A 103 7.19 -8.19 4.50
CA ALA A 103 6.40 -9.30 3.96
C ALA A 103 5.04 -8.83 3.45
N LEU A 104 4.39 -7.90 4.16
CA LEU A 104 3.13 -7.29 3.73
C LEU A 104 3.30 -6.49 2.43
N ASP A 105 4.38 -5.72 2.30
CA ASP A 105 4.68 -4.93 1.11
C ASP A 105 4.93 -5.83 -0.12
N ARG A 106 5.73 -6.89 0.04
CA ARG A 106 5.97 -7.88 -1.02
C ARG A 106 4.68 -8.60 -1.42
N PHE A 107 3.85 -8.97 -0.46
CA PHE A 107 2.53 -9.56 -0.67
C PHE A 107 1.59 -8.62 -1.43
N THR A 108 1.42 -7.38 -0.97
CA THR A 108 0.52 -6.40 -1.62
C THR A 108 0.97 -6.06 -3.04
N PHE A 109 2.29 -6.00 -3.28
CA PHE A 109 2.85 -5.85 -4.61
C PHE A 109 2.50 -7.04 -5.51
N ALA A 110 2.72 -8.27 -5.03
CA ALA A 110 2.43 -9.49 -5.78
C ALA A 110 0.93 -9.61 -6.12
N CYS A 111 0.05 -9.32 -5.16
CA CYS A 111 -1.38 -9.26 -5.38
C CYS A 111 -1.79 -8.21 -6.42
N SER A 112 -1.19 -7.01 -6.37
CA SER A 112 -1.49 -5.94 -7.33
C SER A 112 -1.12 -6.35 -8.76
N HIS A 113 0.02 -7.03 -8.95
CA HIS A 113 0.46 -7.51 -10.26
C HIS A 113 -0.31 -8.73 -10.77
N SER A 114 -0.85 -9.55 -9.87
CA SER A 114 -1.68 -10.73 -10.20
C SER A 114 -3.18 -10.45 -10.13
N LYS A 115 -3.60 -9.21 -9.85
CA LYS A 115 -5.00 -8.80 -9.65
C LYS A 115 -5.74 -9.59 -8.56
N ARG A 116 -5.02 -10.10 -7.56
CA ARG A 116 -5.54 -10.86 -6.41
C ARG A 116 -5.91 -9.96 -5.23
N PHE A 117 -6.79 -8.99 -5.48
CA PHE A 117 -7.23 -8.03 -4.46
C PHE A 117 -8.12 -8.67 -3.37
N ASP A 118 -8.74 -9.80 -3.70
CA ASP A 118 -9.46 -10.68 -2.77
C ASP A 118 -8.56 -11.13 -1.61
N LEU A 119 -7.32 -11.49 -1.92
CA LEU A 119 -6.34 -11.92 -0.91
C LEU A 119 -5.90 -10.74 -0.04
N ILE A 120 -5.61 -9.58 -0.64
CA ILE A 120 -5.23 -8.38 0.13
C ILE A 120 -6.30 -8.06 1.16
N TYR A 121 -7.57 -8.03 0.74
CA TYR A 121 -8.69 -7.75 1.63
C TYR A 121 -8.75 -8.76 2.77
N THR A 122 -8.65 -10.05 2.45
CA THR A 122 -8.74 -11.15 3.43
C THR A 122 -7.63 -11.05 4.49
N VAL A 123 -6.39 -10.91 4.05
CA VAL A 123 -5.21 -10.80 4.93
C VAL A 123 -5.29 -9.55 5.80
N CYS A 124 -5.50 -8.38 5.19
CA CYS A 124 -5.49 -7.12 5.95
C CYS A 124 -6.70 -7.04 6.91
N SER A 125 -7.87 -7.56 6.52
CA SER A 125 -9.03 -7.65 7.42
C SER A 125 -8.74 -8.54 8.63
N LYS A 126 -8.07 -9.69 8.43
CA LYS A 126 -7.66 -10.57 9.53
C LYS A 126 -6.67 -9.86 10.45
N LEU A 127 -5.64 -9.23 9.90
CA LEU A 127 -4.63 -8.50 10.68
C LEU A 127 -5.24 -7.35 11.49
N MET A 128 -6.19 -6.61 10.92
CA MET A 128 -6.93 -5.57 11.66
C MET A 128 -7.74 -6.15 12.83
N LYS A 129 -8.38 -7.31 12.62
CA LYS A 129 -9.14 -7.99 13.67
C LYS A 129 -8.26 -8.54 14.79
N THR A 130 -7.00 -8.89 14.50
CA THR A 130 -6.02 -9.33 15.50
C THR A 130 -5.26 -8.19 16.17
N GLY A 131 -5.62 -6.93 15.87
CA GLY A 131 -5.12 -5.75 16.58
C GLY A 131 -4.03 -4.97 15.84
N HIS A 132 -3.58 -5.43 14.66
CA HIS A 132 -2.61 -4.69 13.85
C HIS A 132 -3.30 -3.53 13.10
N ARG A 133 -2.94 -2.28 13.44
CA ARG A 133 -3.60 -1.07 12.93
C ARG A 133 -2.66 -0.09 12.23
N GLN A 134 -1.50 -0.57 11.80
CA GLN A 134 -0.52 0.24 11.09
C GLN A 134 -1.12 0.80 9.78
N PRO A 135 -0.71 2.00 9.34
CA PRO A 135 -1.19 2.60 8.10
C PRO A 135 -1.03 1.72 6.85
N ALA A 136 0.01 0.87 6.80
CA ALA A 136 0.23 -0.08 5.71
C ALA A 136 -0.91 -1.11 5.61
N ILE A 137 -1.32 -1.69 6.75
CA ILE A 137 -2.42 -2.68 6.81
C ILE A 137 -3.75 -2.02 6.46
N LEU A 138 -4.04 -0.84 7.01
CA LEU A 138 -5.26 -0.12 6.67
C LEU A 138 -5.28 0.27 5.19
N GLY A 139 -4.16 0.72 4.64
CA GLY A 139 -4.01 1.00 3.22
C GLY A 139 -4.26 -0.22 2.34
N GLY A 140 -3.73 -1.38 2.74
CA GLY A 140 -3.98 -2.68 2.10
C GLY A 140 -5.45 -3.09 2.18
N PHE A 141 -6.06 -3.01 3.37
CA PHE A 141 -7.48 -3.29 3.58
C PHE A 141 -8.38 -2.45 2.67
N LEU A 142 -8.17 -1.13 2.64
CA LEU A 142 -8.95 -0.21 1.81
C LEU A 142 -8.73 -0.46 0.31
N LEU A 143 -7.51 -0.77 -0.11
CA LEU A 143 -7.21 -1.18 -1.49
C LEU A 143 -7.97 -2.46 -1.86
N GLY A 144 -7.80 -3.52 -1.08
CA GLY A 144 -8.42 -4.81 -1.36
C GLY A 144 -9.95 -4.74 -1.37
N ALA A 145 -10.53 -4.00 -0.42
CA ALA A 145 -11.97 -3.77 -0.36
C ALA A 145 -12.48 -3.00 -1.58
N HIS A 146 -11.81 -1.92 -1.97
CA HIS A 146 -12.21 -1.09 -3.11
C HIS A 146 -12.17 -1.86 -4.43
N GLU A 147 -11.04 -2.50 -4.74
CA GLU A 147 -10.87 -3.25 -6.00
C GLU A 147 -11.77 -4.50 -6.06
N SER A 148 -12.21 -5.01 -4.91
CA SER A 148 -13.19 -6.11 -4.82
C SER A 148 -14.64 -5.62 -4.84
N GLY A 149 -14.91 -4.32 -5.03
CA GLY A 149 -16.26 -3.74 -5.06
C GLY A 149 -16.97 -3.65 -3.70
N ARG A 150 -16.25 -3.85 -2.58
CA ARG A 150 -16.79 -3.80 -1.21
C ARG A 150 -16.77 -2.36 -0.67
N HIS A 151 -17.50 -1.47 -1.33
CA HIS A 151 -17.46 -0.03 -1.05
C HIS A 151 -17.95 0.33 0.36
N ASP A 152 -18.90 -0.42 0.89
CA ASP A 152 -19.39 -0.34 2.27
C ASP A 152 -18.24 -0.55 3.28
N GLN A 153 -17.41 -1.59 3.05
CA GLN A 153 -16.28 -1.92 3.90
C GLN A 153 -15.17 -0.87 3.82
N VAL A 154 -14.95 -0.28 2.63
CA VAL A 154 -14.00 0.84 2.46
C VAL A 154 -14.41 2.01 3.34
N VAL A 155 -15.67 2.41 3.25
CA VAL A 155 -16.19 3.57 4.00
C VAL A 155 -16.17 3.29 5.50
N GLN A 156 -16.67 2.14 5.93
CA GLN A 156 -16.67 1.77 7.35
C GLN A 156 -15.24 1.72 7.93
N GLY A 157 -14.31 1.10 7.22
CA GLY A 157 -12.91 1.03 7.64
C GLY A 157 -12.24 2.40 7.70
N PHE A 158 -12.52 3.28 6.74
CA PHE A 158 -11.98 4.63 6.74
C PHE A 158 -12.59 5.50 7.84
N GLU A 159 -13.90 5.44 8.09
CA GLU A 159 -14.53 6.20 9.17
C GLU A 159 -14.05 5.74 10.55
N SER A 160 -13.77 4.45 10.70
CA SER A 160 -13.30 3.86 11.96
C SER A 160 -11.83 4.11 12.25
N PHE A 161 -10.97 4.14 11.22
CA PHE A 161 -9.51 4.09 11.39
C PHE A 161 -8.72 5.08 10.52
N GLY A 162 -9.39 5.80 9.61
CA GLY A 162 -8.77 6.58 8.54
C GLY A 162 -8.24 7.96 8.93
N SER A 163 -8.41 8.40 10.18
CA SER A 163 -7.95 9.72 10.65
C SER A 163 -6.43 9.94 10.48
N GLN A 164 -5.65 8.86 10.45
CA GLN A 164 -4.20 8.89 10.27
C GLN A 164 -3.78 8.80 8.79
N ILE A 165 -4.70 8.50 7.87
CA ILE A 165 -4.39 8.37 6.45
C ILE A 165 -4.36 9.74 5.79
N LYS A 166 -3.17 10.16 5.37
CA LYS A 166 -2.97 11.35 4.54
C LYS A 166 -2.67 11.03 3.07
N LYS A 167 -2.48 9.75 2.73
CA LYS A 167 -2.07 9.33 1.39
C LYS A 167 -3.20 9.59 0.39
N THR A 168 -2.96 10.52 -0.53
CA THR A 168 -3.90 10.98 -1.56
C THR A 168 -4.55 9.83 -2.33
N SER A 169 -3.77 8.82 -2.72
CA SER A 169 -4.30 7.66 -3.46
C SER A 169 -5.33 6.85 -2.67
N VAL A 170 -5.19 6.77 -1.34
CA VAL A 170 -6.12 6.05 -0.47
C VAL A 170 -7.40 6.86 -0.30
N LEU A 171 -7.27 8.16 -0.04
CA LEU A 171 -8.40 9.06 0.10
C LEU A 171 -9.24 9.13 -1.19
N HIS A 172 -8.63 9.08 -2.38
CA HIS A 172 -9.38 8.96 -3.64
C HIS A 172 -10.22 7.69 -3.73
N ARG A 173 -9.69 6.53 -3.30
CA ARG A 173 -10.46 5.28 -3.28
C ARG A 173 -11.64 5.35 -2.33
N VAL A 174 -11.47 6.01 -1.19
CA VAL A 174 -12.55 6.22 -0.22
C VAL A 174 -13.63 7.13 -0.81
N ALA A 175 -13.24 8.24 -1.43
CA ALA A 175 -14.17 9.13 -2.11
C ALA A 175 -14.95 8.42 -3.23
N LEU A 176 -14.28 7.60 -4.04
CA LEU A 176 -14.93 6.74 -5.04
C LEU A 176 -15.95 5.79 -4.41
N SER A 177 -15.58 5.14 -3.31
CA SER A 177 -16.51 4.26 -2.59
C SER A 177 -17.71 5.01 -2.04
N TYR A 178 -17.56 6.26 -1.55
CA TYR A 178 -18.71 7.10 -1.20
C TYR A 178 -19.65 7.35 -2.38
N ILE A 179 -19.11 7.62 -3.58
CA ILE A 179 -19.92 7.82 -4.80
C ILE A 179 -20.68 6.55 -5.16
N HIS A 180 -20.03 5.39 -5.13
CA HIS A 180 -20.68 4.10 -5.40
C HIS A 180 -21.83 3.79 -4.43
N LEU A 181 -21.75 4.31 -3.19
CA LEU A 181 -22.80 4.18 -2.18
C LEU A 181 -23.83 5.32 -2.22
N ASN A 182 -23.83 6.16 -3.26
CA ASN A 182 -24.67 7.36 -3.37
C ASN A 182 -24.49 8.39 -2.23
N ARG A 183 -23.38 8.33 -1.49
CA ARG A 183 -23.00 9.31 -0.45
C ARG A 183 -22.23 10.48 -1.05
N ASN A 184 -22.83 11.11 -2.07
CA ASN A 184 -22.18 12.11 -2.91
C ASN A 184 -21.70 13.35 -2.13
N GLY A 185 -22.44 13.79 -1.12
CA GLY A 185 -22.03 14.94 -0.29
C GLY A 185 -20.76 14.66 0.52
N ASP A 186 -20.57 13.43 1.00
CA ASP A 186 -19.36 13.04 1.73
C ASP A 186 -18.16 12.89 0.78
N ALA A 187 -18.41 12.33 -0.41
CA ALA A 187 -17.42 12.31 -1.49
C ALA A 187 -16.98 13.71 -1.88
N GLU A 188 -17.91 14.65 -2.11
CA GLU A 188 -17.60 16.03 -2.45
C GLU A 188 -16.72 16.68 -1.36
N LYS A 189 -17.09 16.57 -0.07
CA LYS A 189 -16.28 17.10 1.03
C LYS A 189 -14.87 16.53 1.06
N MET A 190 -14.74 15.22 0.89
CA MET A 190 -13.44 14.54 0.91
C MET A 190 -12.57 14.97 -0.28
N LEU A 191 -13.15 14.99 -1.48
CA LEU A 191 -12.47 15.41 -2.70
C LEU A 191 -12.06 16.88 -2.61
N LEU A 192 -12.92 17.77 -2.11
CA LEU A 192 -12.57 19.17 -1.86
C LEU A 192 -11.39 19.30 -0.89
N SER A 193 -11.40 18.58 0.23
CA SER A 193 -10.28 18.59 1.18
C SER A 193 -8.97 18.12 0.55
N LEU A 194 -9.03 17.13 -0.35
CA LEU A 194 -7.88 16.69 -1.12
C LEU A 194 -7.37 17.79 -2.06
N TYR A 195 -8.26 18.50 -2.75
CA TYR A 195 -7.87 19.56 -3.68
C TYR A 195 -7.34 20.81 -2.98
N GLU A 196 -7.88 21.17 -1.81
CA GLU A 196 -7.31 22.20 -0.94
C GLU A 196 -5.84 21.86 -0.61
N SER A 197 -5.55 20.59 -0.29
CA SER A 197 -4.19 20.14 0.02
C SER A 197 -3.23 20.21 -1.18
N ILE A 198 -3.72 20.00 -2.40
CA ILE A 198 -2.91 19.99 -3.62
C ILE A 198 -2.67 21.41 -4.14
N SER A 199 -3.69 22.27 -4.12
CA SER A 199 -3.63 23.63 -4.68
C SER A 199 -3.20 24.70 -3.70
N GLY A 200 -3.28 24.43 -2.39
CA GLY A 200 -3.13 25.44 -1.34
C GLY A 200 -4.27 26.47 -1.28
N LYS A 201 -5.29 26.38 -2.13
CA LYS A 201 -6.41 27.31 -2.17
C LYS A 201 -7.57 26.79 -1.31
N PRO A 202 -8.14 27.59 -0.40
CA PRO A 202 -9.31 27.18 0.38
C PRO A 202 -10.59 27.24 -0.46
N TYR A 203 -11.33 26.14 -0.49
CA TYR A 203 -12.58 25.99 -1.25
C TYR A 203 -13.83 25.89 -0.35
N ARG A 204 -13.67 25.62 0.96
CA ARG A 204 -14.79 25.38 1.90
C ARG A 204 -15.76 26.54 2.15
N GLN A 205 -15.34 27.81 2.02
CA GLN A 205 -16.14 28.93 2.53
C GLN A 205 -17.32 29.33 1.61
N ASN A 206 -17.18 29.24 0.28
CA ASN A 206 -18.19 29.70 -0.68
C ASN A 206 -18.61 28.62 -1.71
N LEU A 207 -18.98 27.42 -1.26
CA LEU A 207 -19.28 26.29 -2.16
C LEU A 207 -20.35 26.58 -3.22
N GLY A 208 -21.39 27.36 -2.88
CA GLY A 208 -22.45 27.73 -3.82
C GLY A 208 -21.95 28.64 -4.96
N GLU A 209 -21.09 29.60 -4.63
CA GLU A 209 -20.49 30.51 -5.60
C GLU A 209 -19.46 29.78 -6.48
N TYR A 210 -18.63 28.92 -5.88
CA TYR A 210 -17.71 28.06 -6.62
C TYR A 210 -18.45 27.13 -7.58
N ARG A 211 -19.53 26.47 -7.13
CA ARG A 211 -20.36 25.62 -7.99
C ARG A 211 -20.90 26.41 -9.18
N LYS A 212 -21.40 27.64 -8.98
CA LYS A 212 -21.87 28.50 -10.08
C LYS A 212 -20.75 28.88 -11.04
N ASN A 213 -19.59 29.29 -10.51
CA ASN A 213 -18.42 29.69 -11.31
C ASN A 213 -17.88 28.53 -12.15
N TYR A 214 -17.74 27.36 -11.56
CA TYR A 214 -17.24 26.17 -12.24
C TYR A 214 -18.23 25.62 -13.27
N ASN A 215 -19.54 25.67 -12.98
CA ASN A 215 -20.57 25.31 -13.96
C ASN A 215 -20.54 26.25 -15.18
N ALA A 216 -20.31 27.55 -14.97
CA ALA A 216 -20.16 28.51 -16.07
C ALA A 216 -18.86 28.30 -16.88
N LYS A 217 -17.76 27.91 -16.21
CA LYS A 217 -16.48 27.63 -16.87
C LYS A 217 -16.45 26.29 -17.64
N LEU A 218 -17.27 25.31 -17.24
CA LEU A 218 -17.24 23.93 -17.75
C LEU A 218 -17.25 23.85 -19.29
N PRO A 219 -18.14 24.54 -20.03
CA PRO A 219 -18.17 24.44 -21.49
C PRO A 219 -16.89 24.96 -22.16
N GLY A 220 -16.27 26.00 -21.57
CA GLY A 220 -15.01 26.57 -22.07
C GLY A 220 -13.83 25.64 -21.82
N LEU A 221 -13.78 25.03 -20.64
CA LEU A 221 -12.74 24.07 -20.27
C LEU A 221 -12.82 22.79 -21.11
N GLN A 222 -14.02 22.27 -21.38
CA GLN A 222 -14.23 21.11 -22.25
C GLN A 222 -13.76 21.36 -23.70
N LYS A 223 -13.95 22.58 -24.22
CA LYS A 223 -13.41 22.95 -25.54
C LYS A 223 -11.87 22.99 -25.54
N LYS A 224 -11.26 23.52 -24.48
CA LYS A 224 -9.81 23.53 -24.31
C LYS A 224 -9.23 22.12 -24.14
N GLU A 225 -9.94 21.24 -23.42
CA GLU A 225 -9.59 19.83 -23.27
C GLU A 225 -9.51 19.12 -24.64
N LYS A 226 -10.56 19.26 -25.45
CA LYS A 226 -10.63 18.65 -26.79
C LYS A 226 -9.55 19.17 -27.76
N SER A 227 -9.05 20.38 -27.53
CA SER A 227 -7.95 20.95 -28.32
C SER A 227 -6.56 20.64 -27.77
N GLY A 228 -6.46 19.90 -26.65
CA GLY A 228 -5.20 19.47 -26.05
C GLY A 228 -4.36 20.57 -25.41
N LYS A 229 -4.93 21.78 -25.21
CA LYS A 229 -4.19 22.98 -24.77
C LYS A 229 -4.34 23.31 -23.28
N LEU A 230 -4.85 22.40 -22.46
CA LEU A 230 -5.08 22.68 -21.05
C LEU A 230 -3.76 22.75 -20.27
N ALA A 231 -3.52 23.89 -19.63
CA ALA A 231 -2.49 24.01 -18.60
C ALA A 231 -2.88 23.18 -17.36
N THR A 232 -1.90 22.86 -16.50
CA THR A 232 -2.12 22.06 -15.28
C THR A 232 -3.18 22.65 -14.35
N GLU A 233 -3.19 23.98 -14.18
CA GLU A 233 -4.21 24.67 -13.38
C GLU A 233 -5.60 24.57 -14.01
N GLU A 234 -5.69 24.64 -15.35
CA GLU A 234 -6.96 24.51 -16.06
C GLU A 234 -7.50 23.08 -16.03
N LYS A 235 -6.62 22.07 -16.00
CA LYS A 235 -7.01 20.67 -15.75
C LYS A 235 -7.58 20.51 -14.34
N MET A 236 -6.99 21.17 -13.35
CA MET A 236 -7.52 21.16 -11.99
C MET A 236 -8.89 21.84 -11.92
N ASP A 237 -9.04 22.98 -12.59
CA ASP A 237 -10.34 23.68 -12.74
C ASP A 237 -11.38 22.82 -13.47
N LEU A 238 -10.97 22.03 -14.48
CA LEU A 238 -11.85 21.12 -15.20
C LEU A 238 -12.32 19.97 -14.30
N GLY A 239 -11.42 19.37 -13.52
CA GLY A 239 -11.78 18.33 -12.56
C GLY A 239 -12.78 18.85 -11.52
N MET A 240 -12.58 20.07 -11.02
CA MET A 240 -13.50 20.73 -10.08
C MET A 240 -14.86 21.02 -10.72
N ALA A 241 -14.88 21.41 -11.98
CA ALA A 241 -16.12 21.63 -12.71
C ALA A 241 -16.92 20.35 -12.92
N HIS A 242 -16.26 19.23 -13.23
CA HIS A 242 -16.92 17.93 -13.29
C HIS A 242 -17.43 17.48 -11.92
N LEU A 243 -16.66 17.71 -10.84
CA LEU A 243 -17.09 17.42 -9.47
C LEU A 243 -18.40 18.14 -9.12
N PHE A 244 -18.43 19.47 -9.29
CA PHE A 244 -19.60 20.28 -8.93
C PHE A 244 -20.81 20.07 -9.83
N ASN A 245 -20.61 19.54 -11.04
CA ASN A 245 -21.70 19.17 -11.95
C ASN A 245 -22.19 17.72 -11.74
N GLY A 246 -21.64 16.99 -10.76
CA GLY A 246 -22.02 15.62 -10.44
C GLY A 246 -21.44 14.56 -11.39
N ASP A 247 -20.54 14.94 -12.31
CA ASP A 247 -19.81 14.02 -13.19
C ASP A 247 -18.56 13.51 -12.46
N TYR A 248 -18.78 12.78 -11.37
CA TYR A 248 -17.71 12.34 -10.46
C TYR A 248 -16.68 11.43 -11.15
N THR A 249 -17.12 10.60 -12.09
CA THR A 249 -16.25 9.70 -12.85
C THR A 249 -15.19 10.49 -13.62
N LYS A 250 -15.60 11.51 -14.38
CA LYS A 250 -14.64 12.35 -15.12
C LYS A 250 -13.79 13.20 -14.18
N ALA A 251 -14.39 13.74 -13.12
CA ALA A 251 -13.63 14.48 -12.12
C ALA A 251 -12.45 13.63 -11.64
N ILE A 252 -12.71 12.40 -11.21
CA ILE A 252 -11.69 11.48 -10.69
C ILE A 252 -10.64 11.13 -11.74
N GLN A 253 -11.04 10.86 -12.98
CA GLN A 253 -10.08 10.59 -14.07
C GLN A 253 -9.10 11.75 -14.28
N ILE A 254 -9.62 12.98 -14.32
CA ILE A 254 -8.80 14.18 -14.49
C ILE A 254 -7.83 14.32 -13.31
N PHE A 255 -8.30 14.15 -12.08
CA PHE A 255 -7.46 14.27 -10.90
C PHE A 255 -6.42 13.15 -10.78
N GLN A 256 -6.75 11.92 -11.14
CA GLN A 256 -5.77 10.82 -11.24
C GLN A 256 -4.65 11.16 -12.23
N SER A 257 -5.00 11.76 -13.37
CA SER A 257 -3.99 12.20 -14.36
C SER A 257 -3.04 13.25 -13.80
N LEU A 258 -3.56 14.20 -13.00
CA LEU A 258 -2.76 15.25 -12.38
C LEU A 258 -1.76 14.69 -11.36
N ILE A 259 -2.17 13.67 -10.60
CA ILE A 259 -1.29 12.99 -9.63
C ILE A 259 -0.21 12.18 -10.35
N ALA A 260 -0.56 11.48 -11.43
CA ALA A 260 0.39 10.70 -12.22
C ALA A 260 1.50 11.60 -12.82
N VAL A 261 1.13 12.81 -13.27
CA VAL A 261 2.09 13.82 -13.73
C VAL A 261 2.95 14.36 -12.58
N ALA A 262 2.35 14.69 -11.44
CA ALA A 262 3.08 15.19 -10.27
C ALA A 262 4.09 14.16 -9.71
N SER A 263 3.74 12.88 -9.73
CA SER A 263 4.58 11.76 -9.24
C SER A 263 5.65 11.27 -10.22
N SER A 264 5.48 11.54 -11.52
CA SER A 264 6.53 11.30 -12.52
C SER A 264 7.54 12.44 -12.59
N GLY A 265 7.14 13.67 -12.27
CA GLY A 265 8.04 14.83 -12.16
C GLY A 265 8.97 14.79 -10.95
N SER A 266 8.59 14.14 -9.84
CA SER A 266 9.43 14.05 -8.64
C SER A 266 10.52 12.97 -8.71
N ARG A 267 10.49 12.07 -9.70
CA ARG A 267 11.52 11.04 -9.90
C ARG A 267 12.69 11.49 -10.78
N ALA A 268 12.68 12.71 -11.31
CA ALA A 268 13.75 13.24 -12.16
C ALA A 268 14.81 14.06 -11.40
N SER A 269 14.79 14.06 -10.05
CA SER A 269 15.72 14.86 -9.23
C SER A 269 16.19 14.18 -7.93
N ALA A 270 16.29 12.85 -7.93
CA ALA A 270 16.95 12.09 -6.86
C ALA A 270 17.95 11.11 -7.48
#